data_AF-A0AAE1JT65-F1
#
_entry.id   AF-A0AAE1JT65-F1
#
_cell.length_a   1.000
_cell.length_b   1.000
_cell.length_c   1.000
_cell.angle_alpha   90.00
_cell.angle_beta   90.00
_cell.angle_gamma   90.00
#
_symmetry.space_group_name_H-M   'P 1'
#
loop_
_entity.id
_entity.type
_entity.pdbx_description
1 polymer ?
#
loop_
_entity_poly.entity_id
_entity_poly.type
_entity_poly.pdbx_seq_one_letter_code
_entity_poly.pdbx_strand_id
1 'polypeptide(L)'
;MSGQKSCRASNLNENEINDLVWRLQALLPRLNRRTDSRVSVSKILKETCSHIKKLQKEVEELSERVIELMESADITEIDEESLRRLLLH
;
A
#
# COMPACT_ATOMS: atom_id res chain seq x y z
N MET A 1 23.43 -26.56 24.25
CA MET A 1 23.33 -26.63 22.78
C MET A 1 22.35 -25.56 22.34
N SER A 2 22.83 -24.35 22.00
CA SER A 2 21.96 -23.27 21.52
C SER A 2 21.76 -23.40 20.02
N GLY A 3 20.57 -23.84 19.62
CA GLY A 3 20.14 -23.85 18.23
C GLY A 3 19.99 -22.42 17.74
N GLN A 4 20.99 -21.91 17.05
CA GLN A 4 20.88 -20.69 16.27
C GLN A 4 19.90 -20.96 15.15
N LYS A 5 18.67 -20.46 15.29
CA LYS A 5 17.69 -20.40 14.23
C LYS A 5 18.26 -19.47 13.16
N SER A 6 18.99 -20.03 12.21
CA SER A 6 19.32 -19.35 10.96
C SER A 6 17.98 -19.07 10.30
N CYS A 7 17.48 -17.85 10.45
CA CYS A 7 16.52 -17.30 9.53
C CYS A 7 17.19 -17.41 8.17
N ARG A 8 16.80 -18.44 7.41
CA ARG A 8 17.21 -18.69 6.04
C ARG A 8 16.66 -17.51 5.24
N ALA A 9 17.36 -16.38 5.28
CA ALA A 9 17.23 -15.35 4.29
C ALA A 9 17.63 -16.05 3.00
N SER A 10 16.63 -16.51 2.26
CA SER A 10 16.81 -16.95 0.89
C SER A 10 17.69 -15.88 0.24
N ASN A 11 18.88 -16.26 -0.20
CA ASN A 11 19.82 -15.34 -0.81
C ASN A 11 19.19 -14.84 -2.11
N LEU A 12 18.39 -13.78 -2.00
CA LEU A 12 17.80 -13.11 -3.15
C LEU A 12 18.94 -12.69 -4.05
N ASN A 13 18.94 -13.18 -5.28
CA ASN A 13 19.95 -12.79 -6.24
C ASN A 13 19.71 -11.35 -6.69
N GLU A 14 20.75 -10.67 -7.19
CA GLU A 14 20.71 -9.28 -7.62
C GLU A 14 19.59 -9.03 -8.66
N ASN A 15 19.33 -9.99 -9.54
CA ASN A 15 18.22 -9.92 -10.50
C ASN A 15 16.85 -9.87 -9.80
N GLU A 16 16.63 -10.70 -8.79
CA GLU A 16 15.36 -10.74 -8.03
C GLU A 16 15.16 -9.44 -7.23
N ILE A 17 16.26 -8.88 -6.71
CA ILE A 17 16.24 -7.58 -6.02
C ILE A 17 15.88 -6.47 -7.01
N ASN A 18 16.49 -6.45 -8.19
CA ASN A 18 16.21 -5.46 -9.23
C ASN A 18 14.75 -5.56 -9.72
N ASP A 19 14.24 -6.77 -9.97
CA ASP A 19 12.86 -6.99 -10.37
C ASP A 19 11.87 -6.49 -9.31
N LEU A 20 12.15 -6.75 -8.03
CA LEU A 20 11.35 -6.24 -6.92
C LEU A 20 11.34 -4.71 -6.90
N VAL A 21 12.51 -4.08 -7.04
CA VAL A 21 12.65 -2.62 -7.07
C VAL A 21 11.88 -2.01 -8.24
N TRP A 22 11.93 -2.62 -9.42
CA TRP A 22 11.16 -2.19 -10.59
C TRP A 22 9.65 -2.25 -10.36
N ARG A 23 9.16 -3.35 -9.77
CA ARG A 23 7.74 -3.50 -9.41
C ARG A 23 7.31 -2.46 -8.38
N LEU A 24 8.14 -2.22 -7.35
CA LEU A 24 7.86 -1.19 -6.35
C LEU A 24 7.80 0.21 -6.98
N GLN A 25 8.74 0.53 -7.88
CA GLN A 25 8.74 1.81 -8.57
C GLN A 25 7.49 2.03 -9.42
N ALA A 26 7.02 0.99 -10.13
CA ALA A 26 5.81 1.06 -10.97
C ALA A 26 4.55 1.34 -10.14
N LEU A 27 4.50 0.86 -8.89
CA LEU A 27 3.39 1.09 -7.97
C LEU A 27 3.40 2.48 -7.32
N LEU A 28 4.47 3.28 -7.49
CA LEU A 28 4.60 4.56 -6.83
C LEU A 28 4.11 5.72 -7.71
N PRO A 29 3.02 6.43 -7.35
CA PRO A 29 2.45 7.50 -8.18
C PRO A 29 3.44 8.63 -8.46
N ARG A 30 4.34 8.91 -7.51
CA ARG A 30 5.33 10.00 -7.59
C ARG A 30 6.54 9.64 -8.46
N LEU A 31 6.89 8.36 -8.54
CA LEU A 31 8.05 7.89 -9.30
C LEU A 31 7.66 7.51 -10.72
N ASN A 32 6.43 7.04 -10.94
CA ASN A 32 5.87 6.81 -12.27
C ASN A 32 5.80 8.10 -13.12
N ARG A 33 5.73 9.28 -12.49
CA ARG A 33 5.80 10.58 -13.18
C ARG A 33 7.22 11.05 -13.53
N ARG A 34 8.26 10.41 -13.01
CA ARG A 34 9.68 10.83 -13.12
C ARG A 34 10.58 9.72 -13.67
N THR A 35 10.03 8.86 -14.50
CA THR A 35 10.64 7.62 -15.03
C THR A 35 12.00 7.83 -15.71
N ASP A 36 12.32 9.05 -16.13
CA ASP A 36 13.59 9.39 -16.78
C ASP A 36 14.76 9.65 -15.81
N SER A 37 14.50 9.85 -14.51
CA SER A 37 15.58 10.07 -13.53
C SER A 37 16.00 8.77 -12.87
N ARG A 38 17.32 8.45 -12.90
CA ARG A 38 17.89 7.31 -12.17
C ARG A 38 17.64 7.47 -10.66
N VAL A 39 16.59 6.85 -10.15
CA VAL A 39 16.23 6.86 -8.73
C VAL A 39 17.01 5.77 -8.00
N SER A 40 17.60 6.09 -6.83
CA SER A 40 18.29 5.08 -6.02
C SER A 40 17.32 4.10 -5.36
N VAL A 41 17.76 2.86 -5.15
CA VAL A 41 16.98 1.81 -4.45
C VAL A 41 16.49 2.29 -3.09
N SER A 42 17.37 2.95 -2.31
CA SER A 42 17.00 3.51 -1.00
C SER A 42 15.86 4.52 -1.09
N LYS A 43 15.85 5.35 -2.14
CA LYS A 43 14.77 6.32 -2.37
C LYS A 43 13.47 5.64 -2.80
N ILE A 44 13.54 4.60 -3.63
CA ILE A 44 12.37 3.79 -4.00
C ILE A 44 11.76 3.17 -2.74
N LEU A 45 12.56 2.49 -1.92
CA LEU A 45 12.08 1.87 -0.67
C LEU A 45 11.48 2.91 0.29
N LYS A 46 12.11 4.08 0.44
CA LYS A 46 11.58 5.17 1.28
C LYS A 46 10.22 5.65 0.79
N GLU A 47 10.10 5.93 -0.51
CA GLU A 47 8.83 6.35 -1.09
C GLU A 47 7.78 5.24 -1.01
N THR A 48 8.14 3.96 -1.17
CA THR A 48 7.26 2.81 -0.94
C THR A 48 6.69 2.83 0.47
N CYS A 49 7.55 2.90 1.49
CA CYS A 49 7.11 2.94 2.89
C CYS A 49 6.23 4.17 3.17
N SER A 50 6.58 5.33 2.61
CA SER A 50 5.75 6.54 2.74
C SER A 50 4.40 6.40 2.04
N HIS A 51 4.34 5.73 0.88
CA HIS A 51 3.09 5.52 0.16
C HIS A 51 2.17 4.54 0.89
N ILE A 52 2.71 3.44 1.43
CA ILE A 52 1.95 2.49 2.25
C ILE A 52 1.33 3.21 3.46
N LYS A 53 2.11 4.03 4.17
CA LYS A 53 1.59 4.80 5.32
C LYS A 53 0.46 5.75 4.94
N LYS A 54 0.56 6.40 3.77
CA LYS A 54 -0.50 7.27 3.25
C LYS A 54 -1.76 6.48 2.90
N LEU A 55 -1.62 5.37 2.17
CA LEU A 55 -2.73 4.50 1.84
C LEU A 55 -3.45 3.97 3.09
N GLN A 56 -2.69 3.54 4.10
CA GLN A 56 -3.26 3.10 5.38
C GLN A 56 -4.10 4.20 6.03
N LYS A 57 -3.58 5.43 6.05
CA LYS A 57 -4.28 6.59 6.59
C LYS A 57 -5.53 6.93 5.76
N GLU A 58 -5.44 6.92 4.43
CA GLU A 58 -6.57 7.19 3.53
C GLU A 58 -7.67 6.13 3.71
N VAL A 59 -7.31 4.86 3.93
CA VAL A 59 -8.25 3.78 4.24
C VAL A 59 -8.92 3.99 5.60
N GLU A 60 -8.17 4.40 6.62
CA GLU A 60 -8.70 4.71 7.95
C GLU A 60 -9.70 5.88 7.89
N GLU A 61 -9.32 7.01 7.30
CA GLU A 61 -10.20 8.17 7.10
C GLU A 61 -11.44 7.84 6.26
N LEU A 62 -11.29 7.01 5.23
CA LEU A 62 -12.43 6.54 4.44
C LEU A 62 -13.36 5.65 5.25
N SER A 63 -12.81 4.75 6.06
CA SER A 63 -13.60 3.85 6.90
C SER A 63 -14.43 4.60 7.94
N GLU A 64 -13.86 5.63 8.59
CA GLU A 64 -14.58 6.50 9.51
C GLU A 64 -15.72 7.23 8.81
N ARG A 65 -15.45 7.83 7.64
CA ARG A 65 -16.48 8.53 6.86
C ARG A 65 -17.61 7.61 6.41
N VAL A 66 -17.32 6.36 6.07
CA VAL A 66 -18.36 5.38 5.71
C VAL A 66 -19.23 5.07 6.92
N ILE A 67 -18.65 4.88 8.11
CA ILE A 67 -19.41 4.65 9.34
C ILE A 67 -20.30 5.86 9.64
N GLU A 68 -19.78 7.09 9.59
CA GLU A 68 -20.57 8.31 9.82
C GLU A 68 -21.74 8.43 8.83
N LEU A 69 -21.52 8.14 7.55
CA LEU A 69 -22.56 8.16 6.54
C LEU A 69 -23.62 7.08 6.79
N MET A 70 -23.22 5.88 7.22
CA MET A 70 -24.15 4.81 7.59
C MET A 70 -25.01 5.20 8.78
N GLU A 71 -24.40 5.77 9.83
CA GLU A 71 -25.13 6.26 11.01
C GLU A 71 -26.13 7.36 10.63
N SER A 72 -25.74 8.29 9.77
CA SER A 72 -26.64 9.36 9.30
C SER A 72 -27.84 8.86 8.49
N ALA A 73 -27.69 7.71 7.83
CA ALA A 73 -28.71 7.10 6.99
C ALA A 73 -29.52 6.00 7.72
N ASP A 74 -29.28 5.79 9.02
CA ASP A 74 -29.88 4.72 9.85
C ASP A 74 -29.69 3.32 9.22
N ILE A 75 -28.55 3.12 8.55
CA ILE A 75 -28.21 1.86 7.88
C ILE A 75 -27.51 0.97 8.90
N THR A 76 -28.22 -0.06 9.36
CA THR A 76 -27.70 -1.04 10.34
C THR A 76 -26.94 -2.20 9.68
N GLU A 77 -27.23 -2.49 8.41
CA GLU A 77 -26.55 -3.49 7.59
C GLU A 77 -26.27 -2.92 6.20
N ILE A 78 -25.02 -3.03 5.74
CA ILE A 78 -24.60 -2.56 4.43
C ILE A 78 -24.21 -3.75 3.55
N ASP A 79 -24.86 -3.87 2.40
CA ASP A 79 -24.44 -4.79 1.35
C ASP A 79 -23.51 -4.10 0.33
N GLU A 80 -22.92 -4.87 -0.57
CA GLU A 80 -21.98 -4.36 -1.57
C GLU A 80 -22.61 -3.25 -2.43
N GLU A 81 -23.89 -3.38 -2.77
CA GLU A 81 -24.58 -2.43 -3.64
C GLU A 81 -24.83 -1.10 -2.93
N SER A 82 -25.23 -1.13 -1.66
CA SER A 82 -25.43 0.05 -0.82
C SER A 82 -24.12 0.77 -0.57
N LEU A 83 -23.04 0.03 -0.30
CA LEU A 83 -21.69 0.62 -0.15
C LEU A 83 -21.22 1.32 -1.43
N ARG A 84 -21.41 0.68 -2.61
CA ARG A 84 -21.08 1.31 -3.90
C ARG A 84 -21.87 2.60 -4.13
N ARG A 85 -23.17 2.61 -3.82
CA ARG A 85 -24.00 3.81 -3.96
C ARG A 85 -23.54 4.95 -3.07
N LEU A 86 -23.09 4.64 -1.85
CA LEU A 86 -22.57 5.59 -0.87
C LEU A 86 -21.23 6.22 -1.30
N LEU A 87 -20.34 5.42 -1.91
CA LEU A 87 -19.01 5.86 -2.35
C LEU A 87 -19.01 6.59 -3.71
N LEU A 88 -20.08 6.46 -4.50
CA LEU A 88 -20.20 7.05 -5.84
C LEU A 88 -21.06 8.34 -5.87
N HIS A 89 -21.67 8.73 -4.76
CA HIS A 89 -22.31 10.05 -4.56
C HIS A 89 -21.34 11.02 -3.89
#